data_AF-A0A6A6KJ77-F1
#
_entry.id   AF-A0A6A6KJ77-F1
#
_cell.length_a   1.000
_cell.length_b   1.000
_cell.length_c   1.000
_cell.angle_alpha   90.00
_cell.angle_beta   90.00
_cell.angle_gamma   90.00
#
_symmetry.space_group_name_H-M   'P 1'
#
loop_
_entity.id
_entity.type
_entity.pdbx_description
1 polymer ?
#
loop_
_entity_poly.entity_id
_entity_poly.type
_entity_poly.pdbx_seq_one_letter_code
_entity_poly.pdbx_strand_id
1 'polypeptide(L)'
;MALLVEKTTSGREYKVKDMSQADFGRLEIELAEVEMPGLMACRAEFGPAQPFKGAKITGSLHMTIQTAVLIETLTALGAEVRWCSCNIFSTQDHAAAAIARDSASVFAWKGETLQEYWWCTERALDWGPGGGPDLIVDDGGDATLLIHEGVKAEEIYEKTGQLPDPSSTDNAEFQIVLTIIRDGLKTDPKKYHKMKERLVGVSEETTTGVKRLYQMQANGTLLFSAINVNDSVTKSKFDNLYGCRHSLPDGLMRATDVMIAGKVAVVCGYGDVGKGCAAALKQAGARVIVTEIDPICALQALMEGLQVLALEDVVSEADIFVTTTGNKDIIMVDHMRKMKNNAIVCNIGHFDNEIDMHGLETYPGVKRITIKPQTDRWVFPETNSGIIVLAEGRLMNLGCATGHPSFVMSCSFTNQVIAQLELWREKGTGKYEKKVYVLPKHLDEKVAALHLGKLGAHLTKLTKEQADYISVPIEGPYKPPHYRQPSSAPWDREGRFPLTSPIAGMAINNFCWASSLSFGEEGCLRCREDGYLRGRIADMLLSMPAASSIKLYLFAFSANL
;
A
#
# COMPACT_ATOMS: atom_id res chain seq x y z
N MET A 1 4.18 8.14 -28.47
CA MET A 1 4.64 9.55 -28.63
C MET A 1 6.02 9.56 -29.32
N ALA A 2 6.45 10.66 -29.97
CA ALA A 2 7.87 10.78 -30.33
C ALA A 2 8.68 10.94 -29.02
N LEU A 3 9.55 9.97 -28.70
CA LEU A 3 10.31 9.90 -27.45
C LEU A 3 11.52 10.84 -27.48
N LEU A 4 11.21 12.13 -27.55
CA LEU A 4 12.16 13.24 -27.47
C LEU A 4 11.76 14.12 -26.28
N VAL A 5 12.75 14.44 -25.46
CA VAL A 5 12.57 15.34 -24.31
C VAL A 5 12.20 16.74 -24.78
N GLU A 6 11.30 17.38 -24.05
CA GLU A 6 11.00 18.80 -24.16
C GLU A 6 11.78 19.54 -23.07
N LYS A 7 11.88 20.87 -23.19
CA LYS A 7 12.60 21.70 -22.22
C LYS A 7 11.75 22.90 -21.80
N THR A 8 11.81 23.21 -20.50
CA THR A 8 11.26 24.46 -19.96
C THR A 8 12.08 25.66 -20.43
N THR A 9 11.61 26.88 -20.13
CA THR A 9 12.34 28.12 -20.43
C THR A 9 13.70 28.19 -19.74
N SER A 10 13.87 27.54 -18.58
CA SER A 10 15.16 27.43 -17.87
C SER A 10 16.04 26.29 -18.40
N GLY A 11 15.62 25.57 -19.43
CA GLY A 11 16.36 24.46 -20.04
C GLY A 11 16.21 23.11 -19.33
N ARG A 12 15.39 23.00 -18.27
CA ARG A 12 15.11 21.74 -17.56
C ARG A 12 14.26 20.82 -18.44
N GLU A 13 14.67 19.56 -18.53
CA GLU A 13 14.04 18.56 -19.38
C GLU A 13 12.74 18.01 -18.78
N TYR A 14 11.79 17.63 -19.64
CA TYR A 14 10.61 16.88 -19.24
C TYR A 14 10.00 16.13 -20.43
N LYS A 15 9.11 15.18 -20.13
CA LYS A 15 8.14 14.62 -21.05
C LYS A 15 6.88 14.28 -20.27
N VAL A 16 5.82 15.04 -20.50
CA VAL A 16 4.50 14.84 -19.88
C VAL A 16 3.44 14.89 -20.97
N LYS A 17 2.22 14.47 -20.65
CA LYS A 17 1.14 14.42 -21.63
C LYS A 17 0.72 15.79 -22.14
N ASP A 18 0.57 16.75 -21.23
CA ASP A 18 -0.01 18.06 -21.55
C ASP A 18 0.38 19.11 -20.49
N MET A 19 1.29 20.02 -20.86
CA MET A 19 1.77 21.08 -19.98
C MET A 19 0.69 22.11 -19.61
N SER A 20 -0.41 22.20 -20.36
CA SER A 20 -1.49 23.16 -20.06
C SER A 20 -2.25 22.82 -18.76
N GLN A 21 -2.09 21.59 -18.26
CA GLN A 21 -2.71 21.14 -17.00
C GLN A 21 -1.93 21.56 -15.74
N ALA A 22 -0.80 22.26 -15.88
CA ALA A 22 0.03 22.65 -14.75
C ALA A 22 -0.70 23.53 -13.71
N ASP A 23 -1.59 24.42 -14.15
CA ASP A 23 -2.38 25.26 -13.22
C ASP A 23 -3.36 24.40 -12.41
N PHE A 24 -4.02 23.44 -13.05
CA PHE A 24 -4.90 22.50 -12.33
C PHE A 24 -4.11 21.62 -11.35
N GLY A 25 -2.94 21.12 -11.77
CA GLY A 25 -2.02 20.40 -10.89
C GLY A 25 -1.61 21.21 -9.67
N ARG A 26 -1.27 22.49 -9.85
CA ARG A 26 -0.94 23.39 -8.74
C ARG A 26 -2.08 23.53 -7.73
N LEU A 27 -3.32 23.71 -8.20
CA LEU A 27 -4.49 23.82 -7.33
C LEU A 27 -4.67 22.56 -6.45
N GLU A 28 -4.54 21.37 -7.02
CA GLU A 28 -4.66 20.13 -6.23
C GLU A 28 -3.46 19.87 -5.32
N ILE A 29 -2.25 20.31 -5.71
CA ILE A 29 -1.06 20.27 -4.84
C ILE A 29 -1.28 21.14 -3.60
N GLU A 30 -1.79 22.37 -3.76
CA GLU A 30 -2.07 23.27 -2.63
C GLU A 30 -3.09 22.68 -1.64
N LEU A 31 -4.10 21.97 -2.14
CA LEU A 31 -5.03 21.21 -1.29
C LEU A 31 -4.33 20.04 -0.59
N ALA A 32 -3.49 19.30 -1.31
CA ALA A 32 -2.77 18.17 -0.76
C ALA A 32 -1.75 18.58 0.31
N GLU A 33 -1.09 19.73 0.18
CA GLU A 33 -0.16 20.25 1.21
C GLU A 33 -0.83 20.38 2.58
N VAL A 34 -2.09 20.84 2.62
CA VAL A 34 -2.87 20.94 3.87
C VAL A 34 -3.15 19.56 4.47
N GLU A 35 -3.35 18.55 3.63
CA GLU A 35 -3.54 17.15 4.06
C GLU A 35 -2.23 16.41 4.33
N MET A 36 -1.06 17.02 4.11
CA MET A 36 0.25 16.38 4.28
C MET A 36 1.10 17.03 5.38
N PRO A 37 0.64 17.03 6.65
CA PRO A 37 1.29 17.76 7.72
C PRO A 37 2.72 17.29 8.01
N GLY A 38 3.02 16.00 7.79
CA GLY A 38 4.36 15.45 7.99
C GLY A 38 5.39 16.04 7.02
N LEU A 39 5.05 16.13 5.73
CA LEU A 39 5.91 16.74 4.72
C LEU A 39 6.07 18.24 4.95
N MET A 40 4.99 18.95 5.25
CA MET A 40 5.04 20.38 5.54
C MET A 40 5.88 20.68 6.79
N ALA A 41 5.81 19.82 7.81
CA ALA A 41 6.69 19.91 8.98
C ALA A 41 8.17 19.66 8.61
N CYS A 42 8.47 18.71 7.73
CA CYS A 42 9.84 18.52 7.23
C CYS A 42 10.36 19.75 6.48
N ARG A 43 9.52 20.40 5.65
CA ARG A 43 9.89 21.66 4.97
C ARG A 43 10.21 22.76 6.00
N ALA A 44 9.38 22.91 7.03
CA ALA A 44 9.59 23.92 8.08
C ALA A 44 10.84 23.63 8.92
N GLU A 45 11.06 22.38 9.32
CA GLU A 45 12.18 21.97 10.18
C GLU A 45 13.53 22.01 9.44
N PHE A 46 13.58 21.48 8.22
CA PHE A 46 14.84 21.25 7.51
C PHE A 46 15.10 22.22 6.37
N GLY A 47 14.08 22.93 5.88
CA GLY A 47 14.21 23.92 4.79
C GLY A 47 15.30 24.97 5.05
N PRO A 48 15.35 25.64 6.22
CA PRO A 48 16.37 26.67 6.47
C PRO A 48 17.82 26.17 6.35
N ALA A 49 18.07 24.88 6.66
CA ALA A 49 19.40 24.29 6.62
C ALA A 49 19.81 23.80 5.22
N GLN A 50 18.87 23.70 4.26
CA GLN A 50 19.09 23.19 2.90
C GLN A 50 19.94 21.89 2.89
N PRO A 51 19.54 20.84 3.63
CA PRO A 51 20.39 19.66 3.82
C PRO A 51 20.71 18.91 2.54
N PHE A 52 19.85 18.99 1.51
CA PHE A 52 20.07 18.37 0.20
C PHE A 52 20.78 19.27 -0.79
N LYS A 53 21.30 20.44 -0.38
CA LYS A 53 22.04 21.32 -1.30
C LYS A 53 23.16 20.55 -2.00
N GLY A 54 23.06 20.46 -3.32
CA GLY A 54 24.02 19.75 -4.18
C GLY A 54 23.73 18.25 -4.38
N ALA A 55 22.69 17.70 -3.76
CA ALA A 55 22.23 16.33 -4.00
C ALA A 55 21.40 16.25 -5.29
N LYS A 56 21.68 15.23 -6.11
CA LYS A 56 20.86 14.85 -7.27
C LYS A 56 20.03 13.62 -6.93
N ILE A 57 18.71 13.76 -6.87
CA ILE A 57 17.81 12.68 -6.48
C ILE A 57 17.00 12.23 -7.70
N THR A 58 17.13 10.96 -8.08
CA THR A 58 16.22 10.33 -9.04
C THR A 58 15.09 9.63 -8.28
N GLY A 59 13.85 9.92 -8.64
CA GLY A 59 12.68 9.19 -8.12
C GLY A 59 12.01 8.32 -9.18
N SER A 60 11.57 7.13 -8.77
CA SER A 60 10.74 6.19 -9.52
C SER A 60 9.58 5.75 -8.64
N LEU A 61 8.71 6.71 -8.32
CA LEU A 61 7.47 6.55 -7.55
C LEU A 61 6.31 6.96 -8.44
N HIS A 62 5.11 6.44 -8.19
CA HIS A 62 3.88 6.87 -8.88
C HIS A 62 3.79 8.40 -8.98
N MET A 63 3.67 8.95 -10.20
CA MET A 63 3.65 10.40 -10.42
C MET A 63 2.26 11.00 -10.15
N THR A 64 1.90 11.09 -8.87
CA THR A 64 0.61 11.60 -8.38
C THR A 64 0.72 13.00 -7.76
N ILE A 65 -0.41 13.58 -7.34
CA ILE A 65 -0.46 14.81 -6.54
C ILE A 65 0.28 14.64 -5.21
N GLN A 66 0.20 13.47 -4.57
CA GLN A 66 0.91 13.22 -3.32
C GLN A 66 2.42 13.20 -3.55
N THR A 67 2.87 12.57 -4.64
CA THR A 67 4.29 12.53 -5.02
C THR A 67 4.79 13.90 -5.44
N ALA A 68 3.95 14.74 -6.05
CA ALA A 68 4.27 16.13 -6.32
C ALA A 68 4.65 16.90 -5.03
N VAL A 69 3.90 16.72 -3.93
CA VAL A 69 4.22 17.33 -2.63
C VAL A 69 5.54 16.78 -2.05
N LEU A 70 5.84 15.49 -2.26
CA LEU A 70 7.13 14.89 -1.90
C LEU A 70 8.29 15.52 -2.70
N ILE A 71 8.18 15.62 -4.01
CA ILE A 71 9.19 16.23 -4.89
C ILE A 71 9.44 17.69 -4.48
N GLU A 72 8.38 18.44 -4.21
CA GLU A 72 8.50 19.83 -3.73
C GLU A 72 9.09 19.93 -2.32
N THR A 73 8.96 18.88 -1.51
CA THR A 73 9.66 18.79 -0.22
C THR A 73 11.16 18.54 -0.41
N LEU A 74 11.55 17.63 -1.30
CA LEU A 74 12.96 17.35 -1.59
C LEU A 74 13.67 18.60 -2.16
N THR A 75 13.03 19.28 -3.11
CA THR A 75 13.55 20.53 -3.69
C THR A 75 13.55 21.68 -2.68
N ALA A 76 12.53 21.83 -1.83
CA ALA A 76 12.52 22.80 -0.73
C ALA A 76 13.64 22.57 0.29
N LEU A 77 14.14 21.33 0.42
CA LEU A 77 15.30 20.98 1.23
C LEU A 77 16.64 21.10 0.46
N GLY A 78 16.62 21.53 -0.81
CA GLY A 78 17.79 21.90 -1.61
C GLY A 78 18.22 20.89 -2.69
N ALA A 79 17.45 19.82 -2.92
CA ALA A 79 17.78 18.80 -3.91
C ALA A 79 17.51 19.28 -5.35
N GLU A 80 18.35 18.83 -6.29
CA GLU A 80 17.97 18.77 -7.71
C GLU A 80 17.28 17.43 -7.97
N VAL A 81 16.18 17.42 -8.72
CA VAL A 81 15.32 16.23 -8.85
C VAL A 81 14.99 15.89 -10.31
N ARG A 82 15.07 14.59 -10.64
CA ARG A 82 14.53 13.98 -11.87
C ARG A 82 13.60 12.83 -11.50
N TRP A 83 12.49 12.68 -12.21
CA TRP A 83 11.43 11.74 -11.81
C TRP A 83 10.81 11.00 -13.00
N CYS A 84 10.48 9.74 -12.78
CA CYS A 84 9.57 8.95 -13.61
C CYS A 84 8.52 8.27 -12.73
N SER A 85 7.42 7.82 -13.34
CA SER A 85 6.44 6.99 -12.67
C SER A 85 6.93 5.53 -12.62
N CYS A 86 6.56 4.75 -11.61
CA CYS A 86 6.85 3.30 -11.53
C CYS A 86 5.71 2.42 -12.06
N ASN A 87 4.69 3.02 -12.69
CA ASN A 87 3.60 2.28 -13.32
C ASN A 87 2.92 3.08 -14.43
N ILE A 88 2.73 2.43 -15.59
CA ILE A 88 2.20 3.00 -16.83
C ILE A 88 0.81 3.67 -16.71
N PHE A 89 0.03 3.34 -15.69
CA PHE A 89 -1.31 3.90 -15.50
C PHE A 89 -1.43 4.77 -14.25
N SER A 90 -0.37 4.92 -13.45
CA SER A 90 -0.48 5.58 -12.14
C SER A 90 -0.31 7.10 -12.18
N THR A 91 0.23 7.64 -13.27
CA THR A 91 0.47 9.08 -13.40
C THR A 91 -0.84 9.87 -13.40
N GLN A 92 -0.85 10.95 -12.62
CA GLN A 92 -1.84 12.02 -12.74
C GLN A 92 -1.23 13.13 -13.61
N ASP A 93 -1.71 13.25 -14.85
CA ASP A 93 -1.07 14.09 -15.87
C ASP A 93 -0.93 15.57 -15.45
N HIS A 94 -1.91 16.11 -14.72
CA HIS A 94 -1.88 17.47 -14.19
C HIS A 94 -0.83 17.65 -13.08
N ALA A 95 -0.63 16.64 -12.21
CA ALA A 95 0.44 16.64 -11.23
C ALA A 95 1.82 16.64 -11.91
N ALA A 96 1.99 15.78 -12.92
CA ALA A 96 3.23 15.72 -13.70
C ALA A 96 3.53 17.06 -14.39
N ALA A 97 2.52 17.71 -14.98
CA ALA A 97 2.66 19.01 -15.63
C ALA A 97 3.07 20.12 -14.64
N ALA A 98 2.45 20.19 -13.46
CA ALA A 98 2.79 21.17 -12.43
C ALA A 98 4.24 21.03 -11.97
N ILE A 99 4.69 19.80 -11.68
CA ILE A 99 6.07 19.54 -11.26
C ILE A 99 7.07 19.79 -12.38
N ALA A 100 6.76 19.38 -13.61
CA ALA A 100 7.61 19.64 -14.77
C ALA A 100 7.82 21.15 -14.99
N ARG A 101 6.77 21.96 -14.82
CA ARG A 101 6.83 23.41 -14.95
C ARG A 101 7.65 24.07 -13.84
N ASP A 102 7.39 23.70 -12.59
CA ASP A 102 7.84 24.51 -11.46
C ASP A 102 9.08 23.95 -10.76
N SER A 103 9.22 22.63 -10.66
CA SER A 103 9.98 22.03 -9.55
C SER A 103 11.06 21.03 -9.97
N ALA A 104 10.78 20.12 -10.91
CA ALA A 104 11.70 19.02 -11.26
C ALA A 104 11.63 18.61 -12.74
N SER A 105 12.57 17.76 -13.18
CA SER A 105 12.44 17.10 -14.49
C SER A 105 11.51 15.90 -14.34
N VAL A 106 10.47 15.77 -15.17
CA VAL A 106 9.48 14.69 -15.06
C VAL A 106 9.31 14.01 -16.41
N PHE A 107 9.42 12.68 -16.44
CA PHE A 107 9.16 11.82 -17.59
C PHE A 107 8.07 10.83 -17.19
N ALA A 108 6.81 11.23 -17.36
CA ALA A 108 5.67 10.44 -16.92
C ALA A 108 4.36 10.91 -17.59
N TRP A 109 3.53 9.97 -18.03
CA TRP A 109 2.14 10.22 -18.42
C TRP A 109 1.25 9.00 -18.16
N LYS A 110 -0.06 9.24 -18.05
CA LYS A 110 -1.01 8.13 -17.91
C LYS A 110 -1.23 7.43 -19.25
N GLY A 111 -1.04 6.12 -19.29
CA GLY A 111 -1.21 5.30 -20.49
C GLY A 111 0.07 5.14 -21.31
N GLU A 112 1.23 5.11 -20.65
CA GLU A 112 2.49 4.74 -21.28
C GLU A 112 2.43 3.32 -21.87
N THR A 113 3.14 3.09 -22.98
CA THR A 113 3.53 1.72 -23.35
C THR A 113 4.72 1.27 -22.49
N LEU A 114 5.02 -0.04 -22.46
CA LEU A 114 6.22 -0.53 -21.74
C LEU A 114 7.53 0.03 -22.31
N GLN A 115 7.61 0.29 -23.62
CA GLN A 115 8.79 0.94 -24.20
C GLN A 115 8.92 2.39 -23.72
N GLU A 116 7.80 3.10 -23.60
CA GLU A 116 7.76 4.47 -23.09
C GLU A 116 8.13 4.52 -21.60
N TYR A 117 7.62 3.58 -20.80
CA TYR A 117 7.93 3.41 -19.38
C TYR A 117 9.43 3.27 -19.13
N TRP A 118 10.07 2.29 -19.75
CA TRP A 118 11.49 2.06 -19.53
C TRP A 118 12.37 3.17 -20.13
N TRP A 119 11.92 3.84 -21.19
CA TRP A 119 12.57 5.07 -21.66
C TRP A 119 12.48 6.18 -20.61
N CYS A 120 11.33 6.36 -19.96
CA CYS A 120 11.17 7.34 -18.88
C CYS A 120 12.09 7.04 -17.69
N THR A 121 12.19 5.76 -17.28
CA THR A 121 13.13 5.31 -16.25
C THR A 121 14.57 5.65 -16.62
N GLU A 122 14.97 5.38 -17.86
CA GLU A 122 16.29 5.74 -18.34
C GLU A 122 16.54 7.26 -18.30
N ARG A 123 15.57 8.08 -18.71
CA ARG A 123 15.68 9.55 -18.68
C ARG A 123 15.74 10.11 -17.26
N ALA A 124 15.00 9.53 -16.32
CA ALA A 124 15.05 9.95 -14.92
C ALA A 124 16.41 9.66 -14.27
N LEU A 125 17.09 8.58 -14.67
CA LEU A 125 18.45 8.24 -14.24
C LEU A 125 19.55 8.98 -15.00
N ASP A 126 19.25 9.53 -16.18
CA ASP A 126 20.21 10.21 -17.05
C ASP A 126 20.38 11.68 -16.63
N TRP A 127 21.43 11.96 -15.85
CA TRP A 127 21.81 13.31 -15.41
C TRP A 127 22.79 14.03 -16.35
N GLY A 128 23.02 13.47 -17.54
CA GLY A 128 23.98 13.99 -18.50
C GLY A 128 25.44 13.93 -18.02
N PRO A 129 26.35 14.71 -18.63
CA PRO A 129 27.80 14.58 -18.43
C PRO A 129 28.27 14.93 -17.01
N GLY A 130 27.48 15.69 -16.25
CA GLY A 130 27.78 16.03 -14.86
C GLY A 130 27.57 14.86 -13.87
N GLY A 131 27.03 13.74 -14.35
CA GLY A 131 26.77 12.53 -13.57
C GLY A 131 25.66 12.69 -12.54
N GLY A 132 25.24 11.55 -12.00
CA GLY A 132 24.12 11.39 -11.06
C GLY A 132 23.44 10.04 -11.33
N PRO A 133 22.43 9.67 -10.52
CA PRO A 133 22.02 10.33 -9.28
C PRO A 133 22.99 10.11 -8.11
N ASP A 134 22.87 10.92 -7.07
CA ASP A 134 23.50 10.70 -5.76
C ASP A 134 22.62 9.81 -4.86
N LEU A 135 21.30 9.94 -4.98
CA LEU A 135 20.31 9.19 -4.21
C LEU A 135 19.17 8.73 -5.11
N ILE A 136 18.55 7.60 -4.76
CA ILE A 136 17.35 7.10 -5.41
C ILE A 136 16.20 7.01 -4.40
N VAL A 137 15.00 7.39 -4.85
CA VAL A 137 13.74 7.03 -4.21
C VAL A 137 13.02 6.07 -5.15
N ASP A 138 12.82 4.83 -4.75
CA ASP A 138 12.28 3.77 -5.63
C ASP A 138 11.00 3.16 -5.05
N ASP A 139 10.17 2.64 -5.94
CA ASP A 139 8.94 1.93 -5.63
C ASP A 139 8.76 0.76 -6.59
N GLY A 140 8.94 -0.45 -6.06
CA GLY A 140 8.95 -1.69 -6.82
C GLY A 140 10.35 -2.10 -7.29
N GLY A 141 11.33 -1.21 -7.20
CA GLY A 141 12.74 -1.51 -7.44
C GLY A 141 13.17 -1.51 -8.90
N ASP A 142 12.41 -0.90 -9.82
CA ASP A 142 12.71 -0.95 -11.26
C ASP A 142 13.89 -0.05 -11.66
N ALA A 143 14.02 1.14 -11.05
CA ALA A 143 15.20 1.97 -11.25
C ALA A 143 16.45 1.28 -10.69
N THR A 144 16.33 0.66 -9.52
CA THR A 144 17.37 -0.15 -8.90
C THR A 144 17.74 -1.35 -9.79
N LEU A 145 16.76 -2.07 -10.34
CA LEU A 145 16.97 -3.21 -11.23
C LEU A 145 17.73 -2.81 -12.50
N LEU A 146 17.35 -1.70 -13.13
CA LEU A 146 18.01 -1.23 -14.35
C LEU A 146 19.50 -0.94 -14.12
N ILE A 147 19.86 -0.36 -12.97
CA ILE A 147 21.27 -0.11 -12.62
C ILE A 147 22.02 -1.42 -12.39
N HIS A 148 21.43 -2.37 -11.66
CA HIS A 148 22.10 -3.64 -11.35
C HIS A 148 22.32 -4.50 -12.61
N GLU A 149 21.30 -4.64 -13.46
CA GLU A 149 21.44 -5.36 -14.73
C GLU A 149 22.33 -4.59 -15.72
N GLY A 150 22.30 -3.26 -15.71
CA GLY A 150 23.20 -2.41 -16.48
C GLY A 150 24.66 -2.63 -16.13
N VAL A 151 25.02 -2.63 -14.84
CA VAL A 151 26.39 -2.91 -14.37
C VAL A 151 26.83 -4.31 -14.80
N LYS A 152 25.98 -5.33 -14.61
CA LYS A 152 26.28 -6.70 -15.02
C LYS A 152 26.52 -6.81 -16.52
N ALA A 153 25.73 -6.14 -17.34
CA ALA A 153 25.93 -6.09 -18.79
C ALA A 153 27.23 -5.36 -19.17
N GLU A 154 27.56 -4.24 -18.50
CA GLU A 154 28.82 -3.53 -18.70
C GLU A 154 30.05 -4.39 -18.35
N GLU A 155 29.99 -5.19 -17.29
CA GLU A 155 31.08 -6.11 -16.91
C GLU A 155 31.28 -7.24 -17.94
N ILE A 156 30.18 -7.77 -18.51
CA ILE A 156 30.25 -8.78 -19.58
C ILE A 156 30.81 -8.15 -20.85
N TYR A 157 30.31 -6.97 -21.22
CA TYR A 157 30.73 -6.24 -22.42
C TYR A 157 32.20 -5.86 -22.35
N GLU A 158 32.71 -5.40 -21.21
CA GLU A 158 34.13 -5.08 -21.03
C GLU A 158 35.05 -6.30 -21.22
N LYS A 159 34.62 -7.48 -20.73
CA LYS A 159 35.43 -8.71 -20.80
C LYS A 159 35.39 -9.37 -22.17
N THR A 160 34.27 -9.30 -22.88
CA THR A 160 33.99 -10.15 -24.04
C THR A 160 33.54 -9.41 -25.30
N GLY A 161 33.17 -8.14 -25.17
CA GLY A 161 32.47 -7.38 -26.22
C GLY A 161 31.03 -7.84 -26.45
N GLN A 162 30.50 -8.79 -25.68
CA GLN A 162 29.16 -9.32 -25.84
C GLN A 162 28.11 -8.31 -25.37
N LEU A 163 27.13 -8.05 -26.23
CA LEU A 163 25.98 -7.22 -25.93
C LEU A 163 24.82 -8.07 -25.38
N PRO A 164 23.95 -7.50 -24.51
CA PRO A 164 22.71 -8.15 -24.10
C PRO A 164 21.82 -8.51 -25.31
N ASP A 165 21.25 -9.71 -25.28
CA ASP A 165 20.36 -10.22 -26.31
C ASP A 165 18.92 -10.29 -25.78
N PRO A 166 18.00 -9.46 -26.28
CA PRO A 166 16.59 -9.51 -25.91
C PRO A 166 15.94 -10.88 -26.14
N SER A 167 16.44 -11.71 -27.07
CA SER A 167 15.90 -13.06 -27.29
C SER A 167 16.29 -14.09 -26.22
N SER A 168 17.12 -13.70 -25.24
CA SER A 168 17.51 -14.57 -24.11
C SER A 168 16.43 -14.77 -23.05
N THR A 169 15.28 -14.11 -23.17
CA THR A 169 14.17 -14.17 -22.23
C THR A 169 12.84 -14.19 -22.97
N ASP A 170 11.86 -14.92 -22.42
CA ASP A 170 10.48 -14.93 -22.90
C ASP A 170 9.63 -13.82 -22.24
N ASN A 171 10.17 -13.09 -21.26
CA ASN A 171 9.45 -11.98 -20.62
C ASN A 171 9.53 -10.73 -21.49
N ALA A 172 8.42 -10.37 -22.14
CA ALA A 172 8.33 -9.25 -23.08
C ALA A 172 8.81 -7.91 -22.49
N GLU A 173 8.55 -7.65 -21.21
CA GLU A 173 9.00 -6.43 -20.53
C GLU A 173 10.53 -6.44 -20.33
N PHE A 174 11.11 -7.59 -19.94
CA PHE A 174 12.55 -7.73 -19.77
C PHE A 174 13.31 -7.69 -21.11
N GLN A 175 12.69 -8.09 -22.22
CA GLN A 175 13.26 -7.87 -23.57
C GLN A 175 13.48 -6.37 -23.86
N ILE A 176 12.58 -5.50 -23.39
CA ILE A 176 12.69 -4.04 -23.51
C ILE A 176 13.85 -3.52 -22.66
N VAL A 177 13.97 -4.00 -21.40
CA VAL A 177 15.10 -3.66 -20.51
C VAL A 177 16.43 -4.01 -21.16
N LEU A 178 16.58 -5.25 -21.66
CA LEU A 178 17.81 -5.70 -22.33
C LEU A 178 18.10 -4.88 -23.59
N THR A 179 17.06 -4.48 -24.33
CA THR A 179 17.20 -3.59 -25.50
C THR A 179 17.77 -2.23 -25.12
N ILE A 180 17.25 -1.61 -24.05
CA ILE A 180 17.71 -0.31 -23.55
C ILE A 180 19.17 -0.40 -23.09
N ILE A 181 19.53 -1.44 -22.32
CA ILE A 181 20.91 -1.63 -21.87
C ILE A 181 21.84 -1.84 -23.08
N ARG A 182 21.46 -2.71 -24.02
CA ARG A 182 22.22 -2.98 -25.25
C ARG A 182 22.49 -1.70 -26.05
N ASP A 183 21.49 -0.87 -26.24
CA ASP A 183 21.61 0.34 -27.03
C ASP A 183 22.36 1.44 -26.25
N GLY A 184 22.21 1.50 -24.93
CA GLY A 184 23.01 2.35 -24.04
C GLY A 184 24.51 2.04 -24.08
N LEU A 185 24.90 0.76 -24.10
CA LEU A 185 26.29 0.32 -24.19
C LEU A 185 27.02 0.84 -25.45
N LYS A 186 26.29 1.09 -26.54
CA LYS A 186 26.86 1.66 -27.77
C LYS A 186 27.23 3.14 -27.63
N THR A 187 26.63 3.83 -26.66
CA THR A 187 26.81 5.26 -26.42
C THR A 187 27.75 5.54 -25.25
N ASP A 188 27.59 4.82 -24.14
CA ASP A 188 28.43 4.96 -22.95
C ASP A 188 28.52 3.59 -22.24
N PRO A 189 29.57 2.80 -22.50
CA PRO A 189 29.72 1.44 -21.95
C PRO A 189 30.12 1.42 -20.47
N LYS A 190 30.16 2.57 -19.79
CA LYS A 190 30.46 2.72 -18.36
C LYS A 190 29.42 3.57 -17.63
N LYS A 191 28.25 3.80 -18.24
CA LYS A 191 27.15 4.61 -17.71
C LYS A 191 26.77 4.16 -16.31
N TYR A 192 26.45 2.88 -16.13
CA TYR A 192 25.96 2.33 -14.88
C TYR A 192 27.08 2.11 -13.85
N HIS A 193 28.32 1.82 -14.27
CA HIS A 193 29.49 1.83 -13.39
C HIS A 193 29.67 3.19 -12.71
N LYS A 194 29.67 4.28 -13.49
CA LYS A 194 29.76 5.64 -12.95
C LYS A 194 28.60 5.97 -12.01
N MET A 195 27.38 5.48 -12.31
CA MET A 195 26.23 5.65 -11.43
C MET A 195 26.41 4.92 -10.09
N LYS A 196 26.74 3.62 -10.10
CA LYS A 196 26.89 2.84 -8.84
C LYS A 196 28.04 3.35 -7.96
N GLU A 197 29.09 3.92 -8.55
CA GLU A 197 30.23 4.49 -7.81
C GLU A 197 29.88 5.81 -7.13
N ARG A 198 28.94 6.56 -7.69
CA ARG A 198 28.47 7.84 -7.14
C ARG A 198 27.33 7.67 -6.14
N LEU A 199 26.48 6.67 -6.35
CA LEU A 199 25.27 6.44 -5.55
C LEU A 199 25.59 6.22 -4.07
N VAL A 200 24.96 7.03 -3.23
CA VAL A 200 25.02 6.91 -1.76
C VAL A 200 24.08 5.80 -1.29
N GLY A 201 22.88 5.72 -1.86
CA GLY A 201 21.91 4.68 -1.55
C GLY A 201 20.52 4.91 -2.15
N VAL A 202 19.63 3.97 -1.87
CA VAL A 202 18.21 3.98 -2.27
C VAL A 202 17.29 3.90 -1.06
N SER A 203 16.13 4.55 -1.10
CA SER A 203 15.03 4.28 -0.17
C SER A 203 13.83 3.71 -0.92
N GLU A 204 13.37 2.53 -0.49
CA GLU A 204 12.41 1.70 -1.23
C GLU A 204 11.04 1.65 -0.54
N GLU A 205 9.99 1.95 -1.31
CA GLU A 205 8.64 2.25 -0.81
C GLU A 205 7.80 0.99 -0.54
N THR A 206 7.86 -0.02 -1.42
CA THR A 206 6.91 -1.15 -1.39
C THR A 206 7.54 -2.48 -1.01
N THR A 207 6.69 -3.37 -0.50
CA THR A 207 7.06 -4.73 -0.09
C THR A 207 7.75 -5.52 -1.21
N THR A 208 7.35 -5.33 -2.47
CA THR A 208 7.99 -6.05 -3.58
C THR A 208 9.38 -5.54 -3.92
N GLY A 209 9.60 -4.23 -3.92
CA GLY A 209 10.93 -3.68 -4.11
C GLY A 209 11.86 -4.09 -2.97
N VAL A 210 11.36 -4.07 -1.72
CA VAL A 210 12.11 -4.58 -0.55
C VAL A 210 12.49 -6.06 -0.70
N LYS A 211 11.58 -6.91 -1.20
CA LYS A 211 11.88 -8.31 -1.53
C LYS A 211 13.06 -8.42 -2.51
N ARG A 212 13.08 -7.60 -3.58
CA ARG A 212 14.18 -7.57 -4.55
C ARG A 212 15.49 -7.12 -3.89
N LEU A 213 15.46 -6.11 -3.03
CA LEU A 213 16.63 -5.66 -2.28
C LEU A 213 17.20 -6.75 -1.38
N TYR A 214 16.37 -7.48 -0.64
CA TYR A 214 16.83 -8.59 0.18
C TYR A 214 17.39 -9.76 -0.64
N GLN A 215 16.83 -10.04 -1.83
CA GLN A 215 17.40 -11.02 -2.75
C GLN A 215 18.82 -10.63 -3.20
N MET A 216 19.01 -9.36 -3.58
CA MET A 216 20.32 -8.82 -3.97
C MET A 216 21.31 -8.75 -2.80
N GLN A 217 20.83 -8.52 -1.58
CA GLN A 217 21.68 -8.62 -0.40
C GLN A 217 22.12 -10.06 -0.15
N ALA A 218 21.18 -11.02 -0.24
CA ALA A 218 21.44 -12.43 0.07
C ALA A 218 22.41 -13.09 -0.92
N ASN A 219 22.35 -12.72 -2.20
CA ASN A 219 23.26 -13.23 -3.23
C ASN A 219 24.54 -12.38 -3.41
N GLY A 220 24.70 -11.31 -2.62
CA GLY A 220 25.88 -10.44 -2.65
C GLY A 220 25.96 -9.49 -3.85
N THR A 221 24.88 -9.27 -4.60
CA THR A 221 24.87 -8.38 -5.78
C THR A 221 24.42 -6.95 -5.48
N LEU A 222 23.90 -6.65 -4.28
CA LEU A 222 23.48 -5.30 -3.92
C LEU A 222 24.65 -4.31 -4.01
N LEU A 223 24.50 -3.27 -4.85
CA LEU A 223 25.61 -2.38 -5.23
C LEU A 223 25.82 -1.21 -4.26
N PHE A 224 24.79 -0.77 -3.56
CA PHE A 224 24.77 0.40 -2.67
C PHE A 224 23.80 0.17 -1.49
N SER A 225 23.87 1.05 -0.48
CA SER A 225 23.02 0.98 0.72
C SER A 225 21.55 1.13 0.37
N ALA A 226 20.67 0.43 1.09
CA ALA A 226 19.23 0.56 0.92
C ALA A 226 18.51 0.76 2.26
N ILE A 227 17.55 1.69 2.29
CA ILE A 227 16.60 1.83 3.40
C ILE A 227 15.25 1.28 2.95
N ASN A 228 14.81 0.24 3.64
CA ASN A 228 13.45 -0.29 3.57
C ASN A 228 12.51 0.67 4.30
N VAL A 229 11.82 1.51 3.53
CA VAL A 229 10.81 2.43 4.05
C VAL A 229 9.49 1.70 4.31
N ASN A 230 9.18 0.68 3.50
CA ASN A 230 7.96 -0.11 3.63
C ASN A 230 7.71 -0.62 5.07
N ASP A 231 8.76 -1.13 5.72
CA ASP A 231 8.64 -1.79 7.02
C ASP A 231 8.72 -0.82 8.22
N SER A 232 8.73 0.50 7.95
CA SER A 232 8.36 1.47 8.99
C SER A 232 6.90 1.20 9.41
N VAL A 233 6.60 1.27 10.71
CA VAL A 233 5.24 1.04 11.23
C VAL A 233 4.28 2.06 10.62
N THR A 234 4.69 3.34 10.57
CA THR A 234 3.90 4.43 9.97
C THR A 234 3.78 4.36 8.45
N LYS A 235 4.43 3.38 7.80
CA LYS A 235 4.19 3.02 6.40
C LYS A 235 3.32 1.77 6.34
N SER A 236 3.88 0.58 6.58
CA SER A 236 3.19 -0.71 6.46
C SER A 236 1.83 -0.79 7.16
N LYS A 237 1.70 -0.26 8.39
CA LYS A 237 0.44 -0.34 9.16
C LYS A 237 -0.53 0.79 8.90
N PHE A 238 -0.18 1.75 8.04
CA PHE A 238 -1.03 2.88 7.70
C PHE A 238 -1.33 2.94 6.21
N ASP A 239 -0.32 3.03 5.38
CA ASP A 239 -0.41 3.10 3.92
C ASP A 239 -1.02 1.81 3.36
N ASN A 240 -0.31 0.69 3.50
CA ASN A 240 -0.72 -0.58 2.91
C ASN A 240 -2.10 -1.02 3.45
N LEU A 241 -2.42 -0.66 4.70
CA LEU A 241 -3.69 -1.00 5.35
C LEU A 241 -4.81 0.01 5.04
N TYR A 242 -4.70 1.24 5.54
CA TYR A 242 -5.76 2.25 5.44
C TYR A 242 -5.80 2.95 4.08
N GLY A 243 -4.66 3.07 3.41
CA GLY A 243 -4.60 3.55 2.02
C GLY A 243 -5.38 2.63 1.10
N CYS A 244 -5.11 1.32 1.14
CA CYS A 244 -5.85 0.35 0.35
C CYS A 244 -7.32 0.26 0.77
N ARG A 245 -7.63 0.41 2.07
CA ARG A 245 -9.02 0.48 2.55
C ARG A 245 -9.80 1.65 1.94
N HIS A 246 -9.13 2.75 1.60
CA HIS A 246 -9.72 3.87 0.90
C HIS A 246 -9.77 3.64 -0.62
N SER A 247 -8.64 3.27 -1.21
CA SER A 247 -8.45 3.37 -2.65
C SER A 247 -8.96 2.16 -3.45
N LEU A 248 -9.07 0.98 -2.82
CA LEU A 248 -9.69 -0.19 -3.47
C LEU A 248 -11.14 0.09 -3.89
N PRO A 249 -12.06 0.47 -2.97
CA PRO A 249 -13.45 0.74 -3.37
C PRO A 249 -13.54 1.93 -4.33
N ASP A 250 -12.68 2.94 -4.21
CA ASP A 250 -12.64 4.07 -5.16
C ASP A 250 -12.32 3.59 -6.59
N GLY A 251 -11.26 2.77 -6.76
CA GLY A 251 -10.93 2.17 -8.05
C GLY A 251 -12.05 1.32 -8.62
N LEU A 252 -12.70 0.49 -7.80
CA LEU A 252 -13.83 -0.35 -8.22
C LEU A 252 -15.02 0.49 -8.69
N MET A 253 -15.38 1.52 -7.92
CA MET A 253 -16.50 2.40 -8.22
C MET A 253 -16.24 3.22 -9.48
N ARG A 254 -15.08 3.89 -9.61
CA ARG A 254 -14.77 4.67 -10.81
C ARG A 254 -14.68 3.81 -12.07
N ALA A 255 -14.13 2.59 -11.96
CA ALA A 255 -14.00 1.71 -13.12
C ALA A 255 -15.35 1.13 -13.59
N THR A 256 -16.21 0.74 -12.66
CA THR A 256 -17.35 -0.14 -13.00
C THR A 256 -18.71 0.34 -12.52
N ASP A 257 -18.75 1.33 -11.63
CA ASP A 257 -19.96 1.80 -10.94
C ASP A 257 -20.75 0.66 -10.25
N VAL A 258 -20.10 -0.49 -10.00
CA VAL A 258 -20.75 -1.67 -9.43
C VAL A 258 -21.17 -1.42 -7.99
N MET A 259 -22.40 -1.81 -7.65
CA MET A 259 -22.80 -1.89 -6.25
C MET A 259 -22.04 -3.02 -5.56
N ILE A 260 -21.13 -2.68 -4.64
CA ILE A 260 -20.35 -3.65 -3.83
C ILE A 260 -21.26 -4.37 -2.82
N ALA A 261 -22.23 -3.67 -2.24
CA ALA A 261 -23.16 -4.23 -1.28
C ALA A 261 -23.93 -5.44 -1.87
N GLY A 262 -24.04 -6.51 -1.07
CA GLY A 262 -24.70 -7.76 -1.43
C GLY A 262 -23.92 -8.65 -2.41
N LYS A 263 -22.72 -8.24 -2.85
CA LYS A 263 -21.84 -9.05 -3.70
C LYS A 263 -20.99 -10.00 -2.88
N VAL A 264 -20.47 -11.03 -3.54
CA VAL A 264 -19.42 -11.90 -3.01
C VAL A 264 -18.09 -11.40 -3.57
N ALA A 265 -17.14 -11.07 -2.68
CA ALA A 265 -15.83 -10.58 -3.08
C ALA A 265 -14.74 -11.50 -2.54
N VAL A 266 -13.80 -11.90 -3.40
CA VAL A 266 -12.64 -12.73 -3.06
C VAL A 266 -11.41 -11.84 -2.98
N VAL A 267 -10.71 -11.89 -1.85
CA VAL A 267 -9.42 -11.22 -1.64
C VAL A 267 -8.34 -12.30 -1.52
N CYS A 268 -7.44 -12.35 -2.49
CA CYS A 268 -6.33 -13.30 -2.50
C CYS A 268 -5.14 -12.67 -1.75
N GLY A 269 -4.77 -13.27 -0.62
CA GLY A 269 -3.80 -12.73 0.33
C GLY A 269 -4.45 -11.89 1.43
N TYR A 270 -3.92 -11.99 2.64
CA TYR A 270 -4.39 -11.31 3.84
C TYR A 270 -3.23 -10.72 4.65
N GLY A 271 -2.20 -10.24 3.94
CA GLY A 271 -1.19 -9.32 4.47
C GLY A 271 -1.78 -7.94 4.80
N ASP A 272 -0.95 -6.90 4.91
CA ASP A 272 -1.45 -5.56 5.25
C ASP A 272 -2.40 -4.98 4.17
N VAL A 273 -2.07 -5.17 2.89
CA VAL A 273 -2.94 -4.80 1.74
C VAL A 273 -4.25 -5.60 1.77
N GLY A 274 -4.17 -6.93 1.87
CA GLY A 274 -5.34 -7.81 1.92
C GLY A 274 -6.28 -7.48 3.08
N LYS A 275 -5.74 -7.17 4.27
CA LYS A 275 -6.53 -6.69 5.42
C LYS A 275 -7.27 -5.40 5.10
N GLY A 276 -6.61 -4.42 4.47
CA GLY A 276 -7.23 -3.16 4.08
C GLY A 276 -8.36 -3.36 3.06
N CYS A 277 -8.10 -4.19 2.06
CA CYS A 277 -9.03 -4.56 1.00
C CYS A 277 -10.28 -5.25 1.54
N ALA A 278 -10.09 -6.30 2.35
CA ALA A 278 -11.17 -7.04 2.96
C ALA A 278 -12.01 -6.17 3.91
N ALA A 279 -11.36 -5.30 4.69
CA ALA A 279 -12.05 -4.35 5.55
C ALA A 279 -12.96 -3.41 4.73
N ALA A 280 -12.48 -2.86 3.62
CA ALA A 280 -13.27 -1.98 2.76
C ALA A 280 -14.49 -2.68 2.15
N LEU A 281 -14.27 -3.87 1.59
CA LEU A 281 -15.34 -4.66 0.96
C LEU A 281 -16.39 -5.09 1.98
N LYS A 282 -15.98 -5.55 3.17
CA LYS A 282 -16.89 -5.90 4.27
C LYS A 282 -17.68 -4.66 4.75
N GLN A 283 -17.01 -3.52 4.92
CA GLN A 283 -17.66 -2.26 5.32
C GLN A 283 -18.66 -1.75 4.27
N ALA A 284 -18.42 -2.03 2.98
CA ALA A 284 -19.33 -1.74 1.89
C ALA A 284 -20.48 -2.76 1.76
N GLY A 285 -20.56 -3.77 2.62
CA GLY A 285 -21.64 -4.76 2.67
C GLY A 285 -21.46 -5.95 1.71
N ALA A 286 -20.25 -6.21 1.22
CA ALA A 286 -19.94 -7.45 0.50
C ALA A 286 -19.74 -8.62 1.48
N ARG A 287 -20.08 -9.84 1.03
CA ARG A 287 -19.64 -11.08 1.66
C ARG A 287 -18.23 -11.38 1.19
N VAL A 288 -17.26 -11.17 2.07
CA VAL A 288 -15.83 -11.29 1.73
C VAL A 288 -15.33 -12.70 2.05
N ILE A 289 -14.63 -13.29 1.09
CA ILE A 289 -13.89 -14.55 1.19
C ILE A 289 -12.41 -14.26 0.97
N VAL A 290 -11.55 -14.88 1.77
CA VAL A 290 -10.10 -14.74 1.70
C VAL A 290 -9.48 -16.04 1.20
N THR A 291 -8.44 -15.94 0.37
CA THR A 291 -7.53 -17.06 0.12
C THR A 291 -6.18 -16.75 0.76
N GLU A 292 -5.57 -17.73 1.43
CA GLU A 292 -4.30 -17.53 2.13
C GLU A 292 -3.44 -18.80 2.15
N ILE A 293 -2.13 -18.59 2.10
CA ILE A 293 -1.11 -19.63 2.27
C ILE A 293 -0.52 -19.59 3.69
N ASP A 294 -0.55 -18.43 4.36
CA ASP A 294 -0.01 -18.27 5.70
C ASP A 294 -1.11 -18.58 6.75
N PRO A 295 -0.92 -19.60 7.61
CA PRO A 295 -1.93 -19.99 8.60
C PRO A 295 -2.18 -18.91 9.67
N ILE A 296 -1.22 -18.04 9.96
CA ILE A 296 -1.40 -16.91 10.88
C ILE A 296 -2.35 -15.89 10.26
N CYS A 297 -2.12 -15.53 8.99
CA CYS A 297 -2.97 -14.60 8.26
C CYS A 297 -4.38 -15.18 8.04
N ALA A 298 -4.49 -16.47 7.68
CA ALA A 298 -5.76 -17.16 7.56
C ALA A 298 -6.55 -17.15 8.88
N LEU A 299 -5.88 -17.46 10.00
CA LEU A 299 -6.52 -17.41 11.32
C LEU A 299 -6.98 -16.00 11.67
N GLN A 300 -6.21 -14.96 11.35
CA GLN A 300 -6.63 -13.57 11.52
C GLN A 300 -7.89 -13.25 10.69
N ALA A 301 -7.97 -13.69 9.44
CA ALA A 301 -9.15 -13.51 8.60
C ALA A 301 -10.39 -14.16 9.22
N LEU A 302 -10.25 -15.39 9.73
CA LEU A 302 -11.33 -16.10 10.43
C LEU A 302 -11.77 -15.36 11.71
N MET A 303 -10.83 -14.81 12.49
CA MET A 303 -11.15 -14.03 13.69
C MET A 303 -11.88 -12.72 13.37
N GLU A 304 -11.69 -12.16 12.17
CA GLU A 304 -12.44 -11.01 11.66
C GLU A 304 -13.79 -11.41 11.01
N GLY A 305 -14.20 -12.68 11.14
CA GLY A 305 -15.46 -13.19 10.60
C GLY A 305 -15.46 -13.35 9.08
N LEU A 306 -14.29 -13.52 8.46
CA LEU A 306 -14.15 -13.76 7.03
C LEU A 306 -13.99 -15.25 6.75
N GLN A 307 -14.65 -15.75 5.71
CA GLN A 307 -14.45 -17.13 5.28
C GLN A 307 -13.09 -17.27 4.61
N VAL A 308 -12.35 -18.36 4.89
CA VAL A 308 -11.09 -18.68 4.23
C VAL A 308 -11.28 -19.95 3.40
N LEU A 309 -11.08 -19.86 2.08
CA LEU A 309 -11.23 -20.96 1.12
C LEU A 309 -10.12 -20.93 0.07
N ALA A 310 -9.98 -22.01 -0.70
CA ALA A 310 -9.19 -21.99 -1.91
C ALA A 310 -9.94 -21.22 -3.01
N LEU A 311 -9.21 -20.69 -4.00
CA LEU A 311 -9.83 -19.92 -5.09
C LEU A 311 -10.78 -20.80 -5.92
N GLU A 312 -10.40 -22.06 -6.11
CA GLU A 312 -11.11 -23.07 -6.88
C GLU A 312 -12.52 -23.35 -6.31
N ASP A 313 -12.70 -23.20 -4.99
CA ASP A 313 -13.97 -23.44 -4.31
C ASP A 313 -15.00 -22.34 -4.59
N VAL A 314 -14.56 -21.14 -5.00
CA VAL A 314 -15.41 -19.93 -5.05
C VAL A 314 -15.40 -19.21 -6.40
N VAL A 315 -14.55 -19.64 -7.33
CA VAL A 315 -14.29 -18.95 -8.61
C VAL A 315 -15.54 -18.74 -9.47
N SER A 316 -16.53 -19.62 -9.39
CA SER A 316 -17.77 -19.50 -10.17
C SER A 316 -18.86 -18.68 -9.47
N GLU A 317 -18.72 -18.42 -8.17
CA GLU A 317 -19.73 -17.75 -7.35
C GLU A 317 -19.42 -16.27 -7.08
N ALA A 318 -18.15 -15.88 -7.08
CA ALA A 318 -17.75 -14.53 -6.69
C ALA A 318 -17.92 -13.49 -7.80
N ASP A 319 -18.27 -12.26 -7.40
CA ASP A 319 -18.51 -11.12 -8.28
C ASP A 319 -17.27 -10.26 -8.50
N ILE A 320 -16.40 -10.19 -7.49
CA ILE A 320 -15.21 -9.33 -7.45
C ILE A 320 -14.04 -10.17 -6.98
N PHE A 321 -12.92 -10.10 -7.68
CA PHE A 321 -11.66 -10.77 -7.34
C PHE A 321 -10.56 -9.72 -7.24
N VAL A 322 -9.87 -9.68 -6.09
CA VAL A 322 -8.81 -8.74 -5.77
C VAL A 322 -7.56 -9.51 -5.36
N THR A 323 -6.48 -9.40 -6.13
CA THR A 323 -5.19 -10.00 -5.77
C THR A 323 -4.32 -9.01 -4.98
N THR A 324 -3.76 -9.45 -3.85
CA THR A 324 -3.04 -8.60 -2.87
C THR A 324 -1.75 -9.24 -2.36
N THR A 325 -1.20 -10.20 -3.10
CA THR A 325 -0.20 -11.14 -2.58
C THR A 325 1.25 -10.66 -2.75
N GLY A 326 1.54 -9.82 -3.76
CA GLY A 326 2.92 -9.53 -4.19
C GLY A 326 3.66 -10.77 -4.72
N ASN A 327 2.91 -11.82 -5.06
CA ASN A 327 3.37 -13.07 -5.65
C ASN A 327 2.96 -13.11 -7.15
N LYS A 328 2.90 -14.29 -7.75
CA LYS A 328 2.51 -14.48 -9.15
C LYS A 328 1.59 -15.68 -9.32
N ASP A 329 0.94 -15.78 -10.47
CA ASP A 329 0.18 -16.95 -10.89
C ASP A 329 -0.99 -17.27 -9.94
N ILE A 330 -1.69 -16.23 -9.45
CA ILE A 330 -2.78 -16.35 -8.46
C ILE A 330 -4.11 -16.61 -9.16
N ILE A 331 -4.45 -15.79 -10.16
CA ILE A 331 -5.67 -15.96 -10.97
C ILE A 331 -5.26 -16.31 -12.40
N MET A 332 -5.22 -17.61 -12.69
CA MET A 332 -4.89 -18.15 -14.01
C MET A 332 -6.05 -17.98 -15.01
N VAL A 333 -5.76 -18.04 -16.31
CA VAL A 333 -6.81 -18.03 -17.35
C VAL A 333 -7.85 -19.15 -17.18
N ASP A 334 -7.42 -20.28 -16.63
CA ASP A 334 -8.31 -21.40 -16.26
C ASP A 334 -9.28 -21.09 -15.11
N HIS A 335 -8.94 -20.14 -14.23
CA HIS A 335 -9.85 -19.59 -13.24
C HIS A 335 -10.83 -18.62 -13.90
N MET A 336 -10.30 -17.70 -14.71
CA MET A 336 -11.07 -16.66 -15.38
C MET A 336 -12.20 -17.21 -16.26
N ARG A 337 -11.95 -18.28 -17.02
CA ARG A 337 -12.98 -18.91 -17.87
C ARG A 337 -14.14 -19.57 -17.10
N LYS A 338 -13.98 -19.79 -15.78
CA LYS A 338 -15.00 -20.35 -14.89
C LYS A 338 -15.81 -19.28 -14.14
N MET A 339 -15.41 -18.02 -14.25
CA MET A 339 -16.11 -16.92 -13.58
C MET A 339 -17.45 -16.62 -14.23
N LYS A 340 -18.41 -16.16 -13.42
CA LYS A 340 -19.72 -15.71 -13.93
C LYS A 340 -19.57 -14.49 -14.83
N ASN A 341 -20.58 -14.29 -15.69
CA ASN A 341 -20.62 -13.15 -16.59
C ASN A 341 -20.51 -11.82 -15.82
N ASN A 342 -19.63 -10.95 -16.31
CA ASN A 342 -19.22 -9.66 -15.78
C ASN A 342 -18.59 -9.68 -14.38
N ALA A 343 -18.04 -10.83 -13.93
CA ALA A 343 -17.17 -10.82 -12.76
C ALA A 343 -15.99 -9.85 -12.97
N ILE A 344 -15.65 -9.09 -11.92
CA ILE A 344 -14.59 -8.10 -11.93
C ILE A 344 -13.30 -8.73 -11.40
N VAL A 345 -12.21 -8.60 -12.13
CA VAL A 345 -10.89 -9.12 -11.76
C VAL A 345 -9.90 -7.96 -11.74
N CYS A 346 -9.23 -7.77 -10.60
CA CYS A 346 -8.29 -6.67 -10.43
C CYS A 346 -7.13 -7.04 -9.50
N ASN A 347 -6.01 -6.36 -9.72
CA ASN A 347 -4.79 -6.50 -8.91
C ASN A 347 -4.51 -5.19 -8.19
N ILE A 348 -4.22 -5.26 -6.89
CA ILE A 348 -3.75 -4.11 -6.09
C ILE A 348 -2.44 -4.47 -5.35
N GLY A 349 -1.85 -5.63 -5.64
CA GLY A 349 -0.58 -6.06 -5.09
C GLY A 349 0.59 -5.51 -5.89
N HIS A 350 1.11 -6.26 -6.87
CA HIS A 350 2.27 -5.80 -7.64
C HIS A 350 2.31 -6.31 -9.09
N PHE A 351 2.99 -5.54 -9.98
CA PHE A 351 3.12 -5.80 -11.42
C PHE A 351 1.80 -6.18 -12.11
N ASP A 352 1.88 -7.02 -13.14
CA ASP A 352 0.78 -7.52 -13.97
C ASP A 352 0.68 -9.05 -13.96
N ASN A 353 1.34 -9.73 -13.00
CA ASN A 353 1.50 -11.18 -12.99
C ASN A 353 0.87 -11.92 -11.81
N GLU A 354 0.15 -11.23 -10.92
CA GLU A 354 -0.78 -11.92 -10.01
C GLU A 354 -1.98 -12.50 -10.77
N ILE A 355 -2.41 -11.80 -11.82
CA ILE A 355 -3.40 -12.27 -12.79
C ILE A 355 -2.64 -12.72 -14.04
N ASP A 356 -3.03 -13.86 -14.61
CA ASP A 356 -2.46 -14.40 -15.84
C ASP A 356 -2.94 -13.61 -17.07
N MET A 357 -2.46 -12.38 -17.21
CA MET A 357 -2.79 -11.50 -18.32
C MET A 357 -2.28 -12.05 -19.65
N HIS A 358 -1.09 -12.66 -19.67
CA HIS A 358 -0.55 -13.26 -20.88
C HIS A 358 -1.40 -14.44 -21.36
N GLY A 359 -1.80 -15.35 -20.46
CA GLY A 359 -2.70 -16.45 -20.77
C GLY A 359 -4.07 -15.96 -21.24
N LEU A 360 -4.57 -14.85 -20.68
CA LEU A 360 -5.81 -14.22 -21.14
C LEU A 360 -5.67 -13.61 -22.54
N GLU A 361 -4.61 -12.83 -22.80
CA GLU A 361 -4.35 -12.16 -24.08
C GLU A 361 -4.15 -13.13 -25.24
N THR A 362 -3.55 -14.29 -24.95
CA THR A 362 -3.25 -15.32 -25.95
C THR A 362 -4.34 -16.39 -26.05
N TYR A 363 -5.43 -16.28 -25.27
CA TYR A 363 -6.48 -17.29 -25.24
C TYR A 363 -7.20 -17.40 -26.60
N PRO A 364 -7.30 -18.60 -27.21
CA PRO A 364 -7.86 -18.76 -28.55
C PRO A 364 -9.29 -18.21 -28.67
N GLY A 365 -9.49 -17.23 -29.56
CA GLY A 365 -10.81 -16.68 -29.86
C GLY A 365 -11.38 -15.70 -28.82
N VAL A 366 -10.63 -15.38 -27.77
CA VAL A 366 -11.03 -14.36 -26.80
C VAL A 366 -11.17 -12.99 -27.47
N LYS A 367 -12.12 -12.18 -27.00
CA LYS A 367 -12.33 -10.81 -27.51
C LYS A 367 -12.23 -9.81 -26.37
N ARG A 368 -11.24 -8.91 -26.46
CA ARG A 368 -11.15 -7.71 -25.60
C ARG A 368 -12.07 -6.63 -26.16
N ILE A 369 -12.93 -6.08 -25.31
CA ILE A 369 -13.80 -4.95 -25.58
C ILE A 369 -13.50 -3.89 -24.52
N THR A 370 -12.77 -2.85 -24.92
CA THR A 370 -12.49 -1.71 -24.04
C THR A 370 -13.76 -0.91 -23.81
N ILE A 371 -14.21 -0.83 -22.56
CA ILE A 371 -15.39 -0.03 -22.19
C ILE A 371 -14.99 1.44 -22.07
N LYS A 372 -13.90 1.68 -21.36
CA LYS A 372 -13.23 2.97 -21.17
C LYS A 372 -11.77 2.72 -20.76
N PRO A 373 -10.88 3.73 -20.71
CA PRO A 373 -9.51 3.53 -20.28
C PRO A 373 -9.43 2.74 -18.96
N GLN A 374 -8.57 1.71 -18.95
CA GLN A 374 -8.34 0.80 -17.82
C GLN A 374 -9.55 -0.04 -17.38
N THR A 375 -10.62 -0.13 -18.17
CA THR A 375 -11.75 -1.04 -17.94
C THR A 375 -12.05 -1.83 -19.21
N ASP A 376 -11.67 -3.10 -19.21
CA ASP A 376 -11.76 -3.98 -20.37
C ASP A 376 -12.63 -5.18 -20.08
N ARG A 377 -13.57 -5.46 -20.99
CA ARG A 377 -14.38 -6.67 -20.95
C ARG A 377 -13.78 -7.73 -21.87
N TRP A 378 -13.42 -8.89 -21.32
CA TRP A 378 -12.85 -10.01 -22.05
C TRP A 378 -13.89 -11.11 -22.22
N VAL A 379 -14.25 -11.43 -23.46
CA VAL A 379 -15.32 -12.38 -23.79
C VAL A 379 -14.72 -13.72 -24.22
N PHE A 380 -15.07 -14.78 -23.49
CA PHE A 380 -14.65 -16.14 -23.80
C PHE A 380 -15.58 -16.77 -24.86
N PRO A 381 -15.04 -17.38 -25.94
CA PRO A 381 -15.84 -17.89 -27.04
C PRO A 381 -16.71 -19.10 -26.65
N GLU A 382 -16.32 -19.89 -25.65
CA GLU A 382 -17.00 -21.13 -25.26
C GLU A 382 -18.35 -20.87 -24.57
N THR A 383 -18.43 -19.80 -23.78
CA THR A 383 -19.61 -19.45 -22.99
C THR A 383 -20.33 -18.22 -23.52
N ASN A 384 -19.69 -17.43 -24.38
CA ASN A 384 -20.11 -16.08 -24.78
C ASN A 384 -20.35 -15.13 -23.57
N SER A 385 -19.86 -15.50 -22.39
CA SER A 385 -19.76 -14.63 -21.21
C SER A 385 -18.42 -13.93 -21.20
N GLY A 386 -18.32 -12.85 -20.44
CA GLY A 386 -17.04 -12.16 -20.29
C GLY A 386 -16.78 -11.68 -18.88
N ILE A 387 -15.52 -11.45 -18.56
CA ILE A 387 -15.08 -10.84 -17.30
C ILE A 387 -14.67 -9.39 -17.52
N ILE A 388 -14.64 -8.59 -16.47
CA ILE A 388 -14.15 -7.21 -16.50
C ILE A 388 -12.79 -7.19 -15.82
N VAL A 389 -11.74 -6.87 -16.58
CA VAL A 389 -10.38 -6.73 -16.07
C VAL A 389 -10.07 -5.24 -15.90
N LEU A 390 -9.56 -4.89 -14.71
CA LEU A 390 -9.18 -3.52 -14.39
C LEU A 390 -7.70 -3.30 -14.60
N ALA A 391 -7.37 -2.15 -15.21
CA ALA A 391 -6.02 -1.66 -15.44
C ALA A 391 -5.05 -2.70 -16.04
N GLU A 392 -5.56 -3.59 -16.91
CA GLU A 392 -4.75 -4.64 -17.56
C GLU A 392 -3.99 -5.51 -16.55
N GLY A 393 -4.60 -5.77 -15.38
CA GLY A 393 -3.98 -6.59 -14.32
C GLY A 393 -2.88 -5.86 -13.51
N ARG A 394 -2.64 -4.57 -13.77
CA ARG A 394 -1.77 -3.69 -12.98
C ARG A 394 -2.53 -3.07 -11.80
N LEU A 395 -1.83 -2.28 -10.97
CA LEU A 395 -2.37 -1.66 -9.75
C LEU A 395 -3.65 -0.85 -10.01
N MET A 396 -4.79 -1.44 -9.64
CA MET A 396 -6.12 -0.95 -10.00
C MET A 396 -6.50 0.35 -9.30
N ASN A 397 -6.01 0.59 -8.08
CA ASN A 397 -6.34 1.78 -7.30
C ASN A 397 -5.72 3.05 -7.89
N LEU A 398 -4.52 2.93 -8.45
CA LEU A 398 -3.81 4.00 -9.15
C LEU A 398 -4.23 4.07 -10.62
N GLY A 399 -4.43 2.90 -11.26
CA GLY A 399 -4.83 2.81 -12.65
C GLY A 399 -6.24 3.33 -12.92
N CYS A 400 -7.21 2.96 -12.08
CA CYS A 400 -8.63 3.29 -12.25
C CYS A 400 -9.11 4.47 -11.41
N ALA A 401 -8.31 4.90 -10.42
CA ALA A 401 -8.61 6.06 -9.59
C ALA A 401 -7.36 6.91 -9.38
N THR A 402 -7.08 7.30 -8.13
CA THR A 402 -6.01 8.24 -7.77
C THR A 402 -5.08 7.69 -6.70
N GLY A 403 -5.09 6.37 -6.47
CA GLY A 403 -4.30 5.73 -5.42
C GLY A 403 -4.72 6.16 -4.02
N HIS A 404 -3.76 6.16 -3.11
CA HIS A 404 -3.98 6.49 -1.70
C HIS A 404 -4.18 7.99 -1.47
N PRO A 405 -5.00 8.39 -0.48
CA PRO A 405 -5.25 9.80 -0.19
C PRO A 405 -4.04 10.50 0.44
N SER A 406 -3.96 11.82 0.28
CA SER A 406 -2.79 12.61 0.68
C SER A 406 -2.38 12.42 2.14
N PHE A 407 -3.34 12.35 3.07
CA PHE A 407 -3.02 12.18 4.49
C PHE A 407 -2.25 10.90 4.81
N VAL A 408 -2.60 9.77 4.20
CA VAL A 408 -1.87 8.52 4.46
C VAL A 408 -0.52 8.52 3.73
N MET A 409 -0.45 9.10 2.54
CA MET A 409 0.83 9.25 1.82
C MET A 409 1.77 10.23 2.51
N SER A 410 1.26 11.18 3.29
CA SER A 410 2.08 12.01 4.17
C SER A 410 2.88 11.17 5.16
N CYS A 411 2.30 10.11 5.72
CA CYS A 411 3.03 9.21 6.62
C CYS A 411 4.18 8.52 5.88
N SER A 412 3.91 7.91 4.74
CA SER A 412 4.90 7.20 3.92
C SER A 412 6.01 8.13 3.41
N PHE A 413 5.63 9.28 2.87
CA PHE A 413 6.58 10.19 2.25
C PHE A 413 7.38 10.99 3.27
N THR A 414 6.87 11.19 4.49
CA THR A 414 7.71 11.68 5.60
C THR A 414 8.82 10.67 5.92
N ASN A 415 8.52 9.36 5.92
CA ASN A 415 9.56 8.33 6.07
C ASN A 415 10.55 8.36 4.90
N GLN A 416 10.09 8.55 3.65
CA GLN A 416 10.99 8.71 2.50
C GLN A 416 11.94 9.92 2.68
N VAL A 417 11.43 11.08 3.06
CA VAL A 417 12.27 12.28 3.31
C VAL A 417 13.29 12.01 4.42
N ILE A 418 12.88 11.36 5.51
CA ILE A 418 13.79 10.99 6.60
C ILE A 418 14.87 10.00 6.13
N ALA A 419 14.50 8.98 5.36
CA ALA A 419 15.45 8.01 4.80
C ALA A 419 16.47 8.69 3.87
N GLN A 420 16.01 9.59 3.02
CA GLN A 420 16.88 10.37 2.13
C GLN A 420 17.83 11.28 2.92
N LEU A 421 17.32 11.98 3.95
CA LEU A 421 18.12 12.83 4.84
C LEU A 421 19.21 12.01 5.54
N GLU A 422 18.86 10.83 6.02
CA GLU A 422 19.75 9.92 6.72
C GLU A 422 20.88 9.44 5.80
N LEU A 423 20.55 8.88 4.63
CA LEU A 423 21.53 8.46 3.63
C LEU A 423 22.46 9.61 3.25
N TRP A 424 21.90 10.80 2.98
CA TRP A 424 22.68 11.95 2.53
C TRP A 424 23.58 12.54 3.61
N ARG A 425 23.15 12.57 4.87
CA ARG A 425 23.96 13.07 5.99
C ARG A 425 25.12 12.13 6.29
N GLU A 426 24.90 10.83 6.13
CA GLU A 426 25.86 9.77 6.43
C GLU A 426 26.75 9.42 5.22
N LYS A 427 26.65 10.16 4.12
CA LYS A 427 27.55 10.00 2.97
C LYS A 427 29.00 10.19 3.42
N GLY A 428 29.84 9.17 3.17
CA GLY A 428 31.25 9.18 3.54
C GLY A 428 31.57 8.88 5.00
N THR A 429 30.60 8.61 5.87
CA THR A 429 30.86 8.25 7.28
C THR A 429 31.15 6.76 7.47
N GLY A 430 30.77 5.93 6.50
CA GLY A 430 30.90 4.46 6.57
C GLY A 430 29.84 3.76 7.42
N LYS A 431 28.81 4.49 7.88
CA LYS A 431 27.71 3.94 8.71
C LYS A 431 26.89 2.87 7.98
N TYR A 432 26.63 3.09 6.70
CA TYR A 432 25.82 2.19 5.87
C TYR A 432 26.69 1.37 4.92
N GLU A 433 26.58 0.06 5.04
CA GLU A 433 27.15 -0.90 4.09
C GLU A 433 26.15 -1.17 2.95
N LYS A 434 26.55 -2.00 1.98
CA LYS A 434 25.69 -2.51 0.90
C LYS A 434 24.68 -3.54 1.43
N LYS A 435 23.81 -3.08 2.33
CA LYS A 435 22.80 -3.84 3.05
C LYS A 435 21.49 -3.05 3.11
N VAL A 436 20.43 -3.75 3.48
CA VAL A 436 19.08 -3.24 3.69
C VAL A 436 18.92 -2.91 5.18
N TYR A 437 18.58 -1.67 5.46
CA TYR A 437 18.33 -1.14 6.80
C TYR A 437 16.88 -0.68 6.94
N VAL A 438 16.40 -0.54 8.17
CA VAL A 438 15.11 0.10 8.48
C VAL A 438 15.35 1.37 9.29
N LEU A 439 14.42 2.32 9.23
CA LEU A 439 14.51 3.52 10.06
C LEU A 439 14.42 3.15 11.56
N PRO A 440 15.18 3.84 12.44
CA PRO A 440 15.09 3.62 13.87
C PRO A 440 13.72 4.05 14.42
N LYS A 441 13.25 3.33 15.45
CA LYS A 441 11.89 3.49 15.99
C LYS A 441 11.51 4.91 16.42
N HIS A 442 12.45 5.70 16.93
CA HIS A 442 12.15 7.08 17.33
C HIS A 442 11.76 7.98 16.14
N LEU A 443 12.26 7.70 14.93
CA LEU A 443 11.88 8.43 13.72
C LEU A 443 10.49 8.01 13.24
N ASP A 444 10.17 6.73 13.36
CA ASP A 444 8.82 6.20 13.07
C ASP A 444 7.76 6.82 14.02
N GLU A 445 8.07 6.90 15.31
CA GLU A 445 7.23 7.61 16.29
C GLU A 445 7.14 9.11 16.03
N LYS A 446 8.25 9.74 15.58
CA LYS A 446 8.24 11.16 15.14
C LYS A 446 7.27 11.34 13.97
N VAL A 447 7.27 10.46 12.97
CA VAL A 447 6.32 10.53 11.86
C VAL A 447 4.90 10.49 12.40
N ALA A 448 4.55 9.54 13.27
CA ALA A 448 3.22 9.48 13.85
C ALA A 448 2.85 10.78 14.60
N ALA A 449 3.75 11.30 15.43
CA ALA A 449 3.56 12.54 16.19
C ALA A 449 3.23 13.75 15.29
N LEU A 450 3.89 13.87 14.14
CA LEU A 450 3.66 14.97 13.19
C LEU A 450 2.25 14.99 12.58
N HIS A 451 1.53 13.85 12.58
CA HIS A 451 0.21 13.74 11.97
C HIS A 451 -0.94 13.94 12.97
N LEU A 452 -0.69 13.73 14.27
CA LEU A 452 -1.72 13.68 15.31
C LEU A 452 -2.45 15.01 15.51
N GLY A 453 -1.73 16.14 15.42
CA GLY A 453 -2.31 17.47 15.57
C GLY A 453 -3.38 17.79 14.54
N LYS A 454 -3.20 17.35 13.28
CA LYS A 454 -4.17 17.54 12.19
C LYS A 454 -5.50 16.81 12.44
N LEU A 455 -5.45 15.71 13.20
CA LEU A 455 -6.62 14.91 13.56
C LEU A 455 -7.24 15.30 14.92
N GLY A 456 -6.71 16.34 15.58
CA GLY A 456 -7.17 16.76 16.91
C GLY A 456 -6.83 15.76 18.03
N ALA A 457 -5.86 14.87 17.82
CA ALA A 457 -5.46 13.89 18.82
C ALA A 457 -4.53 14.51 19.86
N HIS A 458 -4.91 14.40 21.14
CA HIS A 458 -4.11 14.87 22.28
C HIS A 458 -3.43 13.69 22.96
N LEU A 459 -2.10 13.68 22.96
CA LEU A 459 -1.32 12.59 23.56
C LEU A 459 -1.16 12.78 25.06
N THR A 460 -1.41 11.71 25.81
CA THR A 460 -1.06 11.63 27.23
C THR A 460 0.45 11.66 27.38
N LYS A 461 0.97 12.54 28.26
CA LYS A 461 2.38 12.56 28.63
C LYS A 461 2.62 11.68 29.86
N LEU A 462 3.58 10.75 29.75
CA LEU A 462 4.00 9.92 30.88
C LEU A 462 4.60 10.77 32.00
N THR A 463 4.23 10.49 33.25
CA THR A 463 5.02 10.95 34.40
C THR A 463 6.34 10.18 34.46
N LYS A 464 7.33 10.71 35.20
CA LYS A 464 8.60 10.01 35.40
C LYS A 464 8.41 8.62 36.02
N GLU A 465 7.53 8.51 37.01
CA GLU A 465 7.19 7.25 37.67
C GLU A 465 6.56 6.23 36.70
N GLN A 466 5.62 6.66 35.85
CA GLN A 466 5.02 5.79 34.84
C GLN A 466 6.04 5.30 33.82
N ALA A 467 6.91 6.19 33.35
CA ALA A 467 7.95 5.87 32.37
C ALA A 467 8.95 4.85 32.94
N ASP A 468 9.39 5.04 34.19
CA ASP A 468 10.27 4.10 34.90
C ASP A 468 9.58 2.75 35.13
N TYR A 469 8.29 2.74 35.49
CA TYR A 469 7.51 1.52 35.71
C TYR A 469 7.44 0.60 34.48
N ILE A 470 7.27 1.18 33.28
CA ILE A 470 7.26 0.40 32.02
C ILE A 470 8.62 0.35 31.33
N SER A 471 9.68 0.88 31.96
CA SER A 471 11.05 0.88 31.46
C SER A 471 11.23 1.55 30.09
N VAL A 472 10.64 2.73 29.89
CA VAL A 472 10.82 3.55 28.67
C VAL A 472 11.21 4.98 29.02
N PRO A 473 11.92 5.71 28.15
CA PRO A 473 12.09 7.15 28.30
C PRO A 473 10.75 7.89 28.16
N ILE A 474 10.61 9.06 28.80
CA ILE A 474 9.39 9.89 28.70
C ILE A 474 9.10 10.28 27.24
N GLU A 475 10.14 10.50 26.44
CA GLU A 475 10.05 10.91 25.03
C GLU A 475 10.18 9.72 24.06
N GLY A 476 10.14 8.48 24.57
CA GLY A 476 10.27 7.25 23.78
C GLY A 476 11.71 6.86 23.42
N PRO A 477 11.92 5.79 22.62
CA PRO A 477 10.89 4.94 22.02
C PRO A 477 10.02 4.17 23.03
N TYR A 478 8.72 4.02 22.74
CA TYR A 478 7.74 3.48 23.69
C TYR A 478 7.49 1.98 23.57
N LYS A 479 8.11 1.32 22.59
CA LYS A 479 7.93 -0.12 22.32
C LYS A 479 9.27 -0.79 22.04
N PRO A 480 9.43 -2.08 22.40
CA PRO A 480 10.63 -2.83 22.06
C PRO A 480 10.78 -2.97 20.53
N PRO A 481 11.99 -3.24 20.02
CA PRO A 481 12.26 -3.30 18.58
C PRO A 481 11.34 -4.26 17.81
N HIS A 482 11.02 -5.41 18.41
CA HIS A 482 10.22 -6.49 17.80
C HIS A 482 8.69 -6.35 17.97
N TYR A 483 8.20 -5.22 18.51
CA TYR A 483 6.77 -5.01 18.72
C TYR A 483 6.03 -4.85 17.39
N ARG A 484 4.99 -5.66 17.16
CA ARG A 484 4.35 -5.82 15.84
C ARG A 484 3.21 -4.84 15.53
N GLN A 485 2.72 -4.07 16.52
CA GLN A 485 1.55 -3.16 16.44
C GLN A 485 0.30 -3.86 15.85
N PRO A 486 -0.69 -4.26 16.66
CA PRO A 486 -1.83 -5.02 16.16
C PRO A 486 -2.59 -4.26 15.06
N SER A 487 -2.84 -4.93 13.93
CA SER A 487 -3.46 -4.36 12.72
C SER A 487 -4.99 -4.40 12.70
N SER A 488 -5.62 -4.98 13.73
CA SER A 488 -7.07 -4.88 13.91
C SER A 488 -7.41 -4.42 15.33
N ALA A 489 -8.28 -3.40 15.39
CA ALA A 489 -9.05 -3.11 16.58
C ALA A 489 -10.47 -3.62 16.29
N PRO A 490 -11.02 -4.57 17.07
CA PRO A 490 -12.43 -4.89 16.99
C PRO A 490 -13.21 -3.69 17.54
N TRP A 491 -13.70 -2.83 16.64
CA TRP A 491 -14.71 -1.84 17.00
C TRP A 491 -16.07 -2.47 16.75
N ASP A 492 -16.59 -3.14 17.78
CA ASP A 492 -18.03 -3.35 17.86
C ASP A 492 -18.69 -2.01 18.21
N ARG A 493 -19.77 -1.66 17.50
CA ARG A 493 -20.42 -0.33 17.55
C ARG A 493 -21.29 -0.13 18.80
N GLU A 494 -21.19 -1.02 19.77
CA GLU A 494 -21.87 -0.89 21.04
C GLU A 494 -20.82 -0.75 22.14
N GLY A 495 -20.72 0.43 22.74
CA GLY A 495 -19.89 0.71 23.91
C GLY A 495 -20.34 -0.04 25.18
N ARG A 496 -20.54 -1.36 25.09
CA ARG A 496 -20.81 -2.24 26.21
C ARG A 496 -19.51 -2.93 26.60
N PHE A 497 -18.86 -2.40 27.63
CA PHE A 497 -18.01 -3.21 28.47
C PHE A 497 -18.85 -4.42 28.97
N PRO A 498 -18.35 -5.67 28.89
CA PRO A 498 -18.92 -6.74 29.68
C PRO A 498 -18.51 -6.49 31.14
N LEU A 499 -19.27 -5.64 31.83
CA LEU A 499 -19.26 -5.60 33.29
C LEU A 499 -20.09 -6.78 33.77
N THR A 500 -19.40 -7.75 34.37
CA THR A 500 -19.75 -8.75 35.41
C THR A 500 -19.14 -10.10 35.01
N SER A 501 -18.17 -10.66 35.73
CA SER A 501 -18.25 -11.04 37.15
C SER A 501 -16.88 -11.04 37.86
N PRO A 502 -16.82 -10.82 39.19
CA PRO A 502 -15.57 -10.65 39.94
C PRO A 502 -15.04 -11.92 40.64
N ILE A 503 -13.72 -11.94 40.82
CA ILE A 503 -12.94 -12.38 42.01
C ILE A 503 -13.07 -13.85 42.46
N ALA A 504 -11.99 -14.62 42.26
CA ALA A 504 -11.08 -15.11 43.33
C ALA A 504 -10.39 -16.42 42.90
N GLY A 505 -9.06 -16.38 42.79
CA GLY A 505 -8.25 -17.57 42.91
C GLY A 505 -8.20 -18.02 44.37
N MET A 506 -8.48 -19.31 44.61
CA MET A 506 -7.92 -20.05 45.72
C MET A 506 -7.83 -21.52 45.32
N ALA A 507 -6.63 -22.07 45.44
CA ALA A 507 -6.31 -23.47 45.21
C ALA A 507 -7.11 -24.39 46.14
N ILE A 508 -7.41 -25.62 45.68
CA ILE A 508 -7.14 -26.90 46.35
C ILE A 508 -7.81 -28.05 45.56
N ASN A 509 -6.97 -29.01 45.16
CA ASN A 509 -7.14 -30.46 44.96
C ASN A 509 -8.40 -31.09 44.34
N ASN A 510 -8.10 -31.98 43.38
CA ASN A 510 -8.67 -33.32 43.17
C ASN A 510 -10.16 -33.53 43.48
N PHE A 511 -10.96 -33.82 42.46
CA PHE A 511 -11.65 -35.12 42.37
C PHE A 511 -12.24 -35.29 40.96
N CYS A 512 -11.77 -36.35 40.30
CA CYS A 512 -12.34 -36.92 39.09
C CYS A 512 -13.68 -37.60 39.47
N TRP A 513 -14.80 -37.31 38.80
CA TRP A 513 -15.90 -38.27 38.65
C TRP A 513 -16.71 -37.94 37.38
N ALA A 514 -16.77 -38.94 36.50
CA ALA A 514 -17.67 -39.01 35.37
C ALA A 514 -19.11 -39.27 35.86
N SER A 515 -20.11 -38.70 35.18
CA SER A 515 -21.36 -39.41 34.89
C SER A 515 -22.19 -38.67 33.85
N SER A 516 -22.33 -39.34 32.71
CA SER A 516 -23.44 -39.28 31.77
C SER A 516 -24.80 -39.34 32.46
N LEU A 517 -25.78 -38.55 31.99
CA LEU A 517 -27.20 -38.88 32.06
C LEU A 517 -27.95 -38.12 30.96
N SER A 518 -28.30 -38.86 29.92
CA SER A 518 -29.34 -38.59 28.94
C SER A 518 -30.69 -39.00 29.52
N PHE A 519 -31.72 -38.17 29.31
CA PHE A 519 -33.13 -38.59 29.30
C PHE A 519 -33.85 -37.77 28.22
N GLY A 520 -34.61 -38.48 27.39
CA GLY A 520 -35.29 -37.95 26.23
C GLY A 520 -36.78 -37.70 26.43
N GLU A 521 -37.33 -37.28 25.30
CA GLU A 521 -38.67 -37.50 24.75
C GLU A 521 -39.92 -36.79 25.30
N GLU A 522 -40.62 -36.23 24.29
CA GLU A 522 -42.06 -36.04 24.11
C GLU A 522 -42.78 -34.82 24.69
N GLY A 523 -43.40 -34.05 23.77
CA GLY A 523 -44.85 -33.85 23.90
C GLY A 523 -45.39 -32.42 23.79
N CYS A 524 -45.59 -31.96 22.54
CA CYS A 524 -46.82 -31.29 22.05
C CYS A 524 -47.39 -30.05 22.77
N LEU A 525 -47.42 -28.89 22.09
CA LEU A 525 -48.65 -28.31 21.51
C LEU A 525 -48.40 -26.93 20.87
N ARG A 526 -48.83 -26.82 19.61
CA ARG A 526 -49.06 -25.58 18.84
C ARG A 526 -50.28 -24.83 19.39
N CYS A 527 -50.20 -23.50 19.43
CA CYS A 527 -51.24 -22.50 19.08
C CYS A 527 -50.49 -21.18 18.82
N ARG A 528 -50.21 -20.77 17.59
CA ARG A 528 -51.03 -19.97 16.66
C ARG A 528 -51.63 -18.67 17.25
N GLU A 529 -51.09 -17.58 16.70
CA GLU A 529 -51.77 -16.43 16.10
C GLU A 529 -52.38 -15.32 16.99
N ASP A 530 -51.95 -14.12 16.62
CA ASP A 530 -52.63 -12.82 16.64
C ASP A 530 -52.61 -11.95 17.91
N GLY A 531 -51.81 -10.89 17.81
CA GLY A 531 -52.39 -9.65 17.29
C GLY A 531 -52.68 -8.53 18.30
N TYR A 532 -51.81 -7.52 18.24
CA TYR A 532 -52.11 -6.08 18.37
C TYR A 532 -52.38 -5.42 19.73
N LEU A 533 -51.82 -4.20 19.80
CA LEU A 533 -52.20 -3.01 20.56
C LEU A 533 -51.53 -2.74 21.93
N ARG A 534 -50.44 -1.97 21.83
CA ARG A 534 -50.25 -0.63 22.42
C ARG A 534 -50.86 -0.38 23.82
N GLY A 535 -49.96 -0.23 24.79
CA GLY A 535 -49.72 1.08 25.38
C GLY A 535 -50.32 1.39 26.77
N ARG A 536 -49.39 1.71 27.69
CA ARG A 536 -49.51 2.57 28.90
C ARG A 536 -50.36 2.01 30.05
N ILE A 537 -49.72 1.58 31.13
CA ILE A 537 -49.24 2.38 32.29
C ILE A 537 -50.40 2.87 33.18
N ALA A 538 -50.29 2.45 34.45
CA ALA A 538 -50.92 2.96 35.67
C ALA A 538 -52.38 2.58 35.92
N ASP A 539 -52.61 1.58 36.79
CA ASP A 539 -53.01 1.80 38.19
C ASP A 539 -53.58 0.52 38.81
N MET A 540 -52.99 0.07 39.93
CA MET A 540 -53.67 -0.11 41.22
C MET A 540 -52.75 -0.83 42.21
N LEU A 541 -52.21 -0.03 43.11
CA LEU A 541 -51.73 -0.40 44.44
C LEU A 541 -52.88 -0.89 45.33
N LEU A 542 -52.50 -1.62 46.39
CA LEU A 542 -53.21 -1.91 47.65
C LEU A 542 -53.90 -3.29 47.78
N SER A 543 -53.15 -4.27 48.30
CA SER A 543 -53.42 -4.85 49.63
C SER A 543 -52.32 -5.85 50.04
N MET A 544 -51.48 -5.49 51.02
CA MET A 544 -50.63 -6.42 51.78
C MET A 544 -51.42 -6.99 52.99
N PRO A 545 -50.96 -8.10 53.60
CA PRO A 545 -50.14 -7.92 54.81
C PRO A 545 -48.91 -8.86 54.94
N ALA A 546 -47.81 -8.21 55.36
CA ALA A 546 -46.75 -8.60 56.28
C ALA A 546 -46.32 -10.07 56.49
N ALA A 547 -45.02 -10.34 56.27
CA ALA A 547 -44.08 -10.72 57.35
C ALA A 547 -42.60 -10.69 56.91
N SER A 548 -41.78 -9.99 57.71
CA SER A 548 -40.34 -10.22 58.03
C SER A 548 -39.22 -10.07 56.98
N SER A 549 -38.64 -8.85 56.98
CA SER A 549 -37.22 -8.52 57.26
C SER A 549 -36.08 -9.05 56.37
N ILE A 550 -35.45 -8.16 55.59
CA ILE A 550 -34.10 -7.58 55.85
C ILE A 550 -33.79 -6.46 54.82
N LYS A 551 -33.10 -5.42 55.29
CA LYS A 551 -32.90 -4.09 54.71
C LYS A 551 -31.97 -4.07 53.50
N LEU A 552 -32.38 -3.38 52.44
CA LEU A 552 -31.52 -2.86 51.36
C LEU A 552 -31.26 -1.37 51.64
N TYR A 553 -30.00 -0.97 51.78
CA TYR A 553 -29.60 0.44 51.79
C TYR A 553 -29.36 0.90 50.35
N LEU A 554 -30.21 1.80 49.85
CA LEU A 554 -29.90 2.71 48.75
C LEU A 554 -29.18 3.93 49.35
N PHE A 555 -28.09 4.35 48.73
CA PHE A 555 -27.73 5.76 48.67
C PHE A 555 -27.29 6.11 47.25
N ALA A 556 -28.06 7.02 46.67
CA ALA A 556 -27.74 7.78 45.48
C ALA A 556 -26.61 8.77 45.79
N PHE A 557 -25.79 9.11 44.80
CA PHE A 557 -25.23 10.45 44.73
C PHE A 557 -25.19 10.97 43.29
N SER A 558 -25.87 12.10 43.14
CA SER A 558 -25.89 13.03 42.03
C SER A 558 -24.58 13.81 41.90
N ALA A 559 -24.36 14.30 40.68
CA ALA A 559 -23.34 15.25 40.29
C ALA A 559 -23.25 16.49 41.21
N ASN A 560 -22.01 16.91 41.51
CA ASN A 560 -21.49 18.29 41.45
C ASN A 560 -20.05 18.34 41.99
N LEU A 561 -19.07 18.34 41.08
CA LEU A 561 -17.82 19.14 41.02
C LEU A 561 -16.88 18.55 39.97
#